data_AF-A0A644ZL09-F1
#
_entry.id   AF-A0A644ZL09-F1
#
_cell.length_a   1.000
_cell.length_b   1.000
_cell.length_c   1.000
_cell.angle_alpha   90.00
_cell.angle_beta   90.00
_cell.angle_gamma   90.00
#
_symmetry.space_group_name_H-M   'P 1'
#
loop_
_entity.id
_entity.type
_entity.pdbx_description
1 polymer ?
#
loop_
_entity_poly.entity_id
_entity_poly.type
_entity_poly.pdbx_seq_one_letter_code
_entity_poly.pdbx_strand_id
1 'polypeptide(L)' 'MAVTQTQNLVLRFQCADGKLVSFTVPNPKEGLTQAQVTAAMNAIVAANIFDINGVAITAVAEAYITDLTKTDVVELL' A
#
# COMPACT_ATOMS: atom_id res chain seq x y z
N MET A 1 16.25 15.77 -19.10
CA MET A 1 16.13 14.45 -18.44
C MET A 1 15.67 14.72 -17.01
N ALA A 2 14.36 14.69 -16.78
CA ALA A 2 13.83 14.80 -15.44
C ALA A 2 14.07 13.50 -14.67
N VAL A 3 14.43 13.61 -13.39
CA VAL A 3 14.50 12.48 -12.46
C VAL A 3 13.44 12.69 -11.38
N THR A 4 12.56 11.71 -11.21
CA THR A 4 11.52 11.72 -10.17
C THR A 4 11.77 10.58 -9.19
N GLN A 5 11.78 10.89 -7.90
CA GLN A 5 11.82 9.90 -6.82
C GLN A 5 10.47 9.86 -6.12
N THR A 6 9.95 8.66 -5.89
CA THR A 6 8.71 8.45 -5.13
C THR A 6 8.89 7.31 -4.16
N GLN A 7 8.37 7.49 -2.95
CA GLN A 7 8.28 6.45 -1.95
C GLN A 7 6.81 6.10 -1.72
N ASN A 8 6.49 4.81 -1.70
CA ASN A 8 5.14 4.32 -1.51
C ASN A 8 5.12 3.28 -0.40
N LEU A 9 4.16 3.38 0.52
CA LEU A 9 3.84 2.29 1.44
C LEU A 9 2.77 1.41 0.81
N VAL A 10 3.08 0.13 0.66
CA VAL A 10 2.16 -0.88 0.15
C VAL A 10 1.68 -1.74 1.31
N LEU A 11 0.36 -1.78 1.49
CA LEU A 11 -0.33 -2.57 2.51
C LEU A 11 -1.10 -3.68 1.81
N ARG A 12 -0.80 -4.94 2.09
CA ARG A 12 -1.49 -6.08 1.49
C ARG A 12 -2.36 -6.80 2.50
N PHE A 13 -3.55 -7.16 2.04
CA PHE A 13 -4.58 -7.81 2.84
C PHE A 13 -5.07 -9.06 2.13
N GLN A 14 -5.43 -10.07 2.93
CA GLN A 14 -6.13 -11.24 2.45
C GLN A 14 -7.64 -10.98 2.44
N CYS A 15 -8.27 -11.35 1.34
CA CYS A 15 -9.71 -11.30 1.16
C CYS A 15 -10.36 -12.67 1.47
N ALA A 16 -11.67 -12.67 1.68
CA ALA A 16 -12.43 -13.88 1.97
C ALA A 16 -12.38 -14.95 0.86
N ASP A 17 -12.11 -14.55 -0.39
CA ASP A 17 -11.94 -15.45 -1.53
C ASP A 17 -10.50 -15.99 -1.67
N GLY A 18 -9.62 -15.69 -0.71
CA GLY A 18 -8.22 -16.12 -0.69
C GLY A 18 -7.29 -15.26 -1.55
N LYS A 19 -7.78 -14.23 -2.23
CA LYS A 19 -6.94 -13.30 -3.00
C LYS A 19 -6.30 -12.25 -2.11
N LEU A 20 -5.26 -11.61 -2.63
CA LEU A 20 -4.62 -10.46 -2.02
C LEU A 20 -5.07 -9.17 -2.68
N VAL A 21 -5.44 -8.17 -1.88
CA VAL A 21 -5.61 -6.79 -2.33
C VAL A 21 -4.49 -5.92 -1.76
N SER A 22 -4.07 -4.89 -2.50
CA SER A 22 -3.01 -3.98 -2.10
C SER A 22 -3.53 -2.55 -2.05
N PHE A 23 -3.23 -1.85 -0.96
CA PHE A 23 -3.53 -0.43 -0.75
C PHE A 23 -2.20 0.32 -0.78
N THR A 24 -2.08 1.29 -1.67
CA THR A 24 -0.85 2.07 -1.84
C THR A 24 -1.05 3.46 -1.25
N VAL A 25 -0.20 3.82 -0.31
CA VAL A 25 -0.14 5.16 0.29
C VAL A 25 1.07 5.89 -0.31
N PRO A 26 0.86 6.84 -1.23
CA PRO A 26 1.96 7.62 -1.80
C PRO A 26 2.50 8.62 -0.78
N ASN A 27 3.81 8.83 -0.79
CA ASN A 27 4.52 9.72 0.13
C ASN A 27 4.15 9.43 1.59
N PRO A 28 4.40 8.20 2.09
CA PRO A 28 4.04 7.84 3.45
C PRO A 28 4.81 8.71 4.45
N LYS A 29 4.28 8.84 5.66
CA LYS A 29 4.95 9.57 6.73
C LYS A 29 6.35 8.98 6.97
N GLU A 30 7.35 9.84 7.16
CA GLU A 30 8.70 9.40 7.50
C GLU A 30 8.76 8.78 8.91
N GLY A 31 9.68 7.82 9.08
CA GLY A 31 9.91 7.17 10.38
C GLY A 31 8.77 6.27 10.86
N LEU A 32 7.93 5.79 9.94
CA LEU A 32 6.89 4.81 10.28
C LEU A 32 7.52 3.55 10.87
N THR A 33 7.03 3.18 12.06
CA THR A 33 7.45 1.95 12.75
C THR A 33 6.54 0.79 12.36
N GLN A 34 7.06 -0.43 12.50
CA GLN A 34 6.28 -1.65 12.30
C GLN A 34 4.98 -1.63 13.11
N ALA A 35 5.04 -1.24 14.39
CA ALA A 35 3.89 -1.20 15.28
C ALA A 35 2.79 -0.24 14.78
N GLN A 36 3.16 0.94 14.28
CA GLN A 36 2.21 1.91 13.74
C GLN A 36 1.53 1.39 12.46
N VAL A 37 2.31 0.78 11.56
CA VAL A 37 1.78 0.20 10.32
C VAL A 37 0.83 -0.95 10.63
N THR A 38 1.24 -1.87 11.50
CA THR A 38 0.39 -3.01 11.92
C THR A 38 -0.89 -2.53 12.61
N ALA A 39 -0.81 -1.53 13.48
CA ALA A 39 -2.00 -0.97 14.13
C ALA A 39 -2.99 -0.38 13.11
N ALA A 40 -2.49 0.37 12.12
CA ALA A 40 -3.33 0.91 11.06
C ALA A 40 -3.98 -0.18 10.20
N MET A 41 -3.22 -1.22 9.82
CA MET A 41 -3.76 -2.35 9.07
C MET A 41 -4.83 -3.11 9.86
N ASN A 42 -4.62 -3.35 11.16
CA ASN A 42 -5.61 -4.00 12.01
C ASN A 42 -6.89 -3.17 12.15
N ALA A 43 -6.78 -1.84 12.23
CA ALA A 43 -7.93 -0.95 12.26
C ALA A 43 -8.77 -1.06 10.97
N ILE A 44 -8.11 -1.22 9.80
CA ILE A 44 -8.80 -1.43 8.51
C ILE A 44 -9.60 -2.73 8.52
N VAL A 45 -8.99 -3.84 8.96
CA VAL A 45 -9.67 -5.15 9.06
C VAL A 45 -10.83 -5.08 10.06
N ALA A 46 -10.59 -4.49 11.24
CA ALA A 46 -11.60 -4.40 12.31
C ALA A 46 -12.77 -3.48 11.95
N ALA A 47 -12.54 -2.44 11.15
CA ALA A 47 -13.61 -1.58 10.66
C ALA A 47 -14.60 -2.36 9.78
N ASN A 48 -14.13 -3.38 9.04
CA ASN A 48 -14.94 -4.23 8.17
C ASN A 48 -15.86 -3.43 7.22
N ILE A 49 -15.41 -2.24 6.82
CA ILE A 49 -16.11 -1.33 5.89
C ILE A 49 -15.54 -1.39 4.47
N PHE A 50 -14.44 -2.12 4.28
CA PHE A 50 -13.74 -2.22 3.00
C PHE A 50 -14.02 -3.58 2.38
N ASP A 51 -14.66 -3.58 1.21
CA ASP A 51 -14.82 -4.74 0.35
C ASP A 51 -14.30 -4.43 -1.05
N ILE A 52 -13.79 -5.47 -1.72
CA ILE A 52 -13.27 -5.38 -3.08
C ILE A 52 -14.23 -6.16 -3.96
N ASN A 53 -15.09 -5.43 -4.68
CA ASN A 53 -16.16 -6.01 -5.50
C ASN A 53 -17.05 -6.99 -4.71
N GLY A 54 -17.46 -6.63 -3.49
CA GLY A 54 -18.28 -7.48 -2.62
C GLY A 54 -17.50 -8.51 -1.80
N VAL A 55 -16.17 -8.57 -1.93
CA VAL A 55 -15.33 -9.51 -1.15
C VAL A 55 -14.67 -8.77 0.02
N ALA A 56 -15.03 -9.16 1.24
CA ALA A 56 -14.49 -8.56 2.45
C ALA A 56 -12.99 -8.87 2.65
N ILE A 57 -12.29 -7.90 3.24
CA ILE A 57 -10.94 -8.09 3.78
C ILE A 57 -11.03 -8.85 5.11
N THR A 58 -10.26 -9.94 5.25
CA THR A 58 -10.33 -10.83 6.41
C THR A 58 -9.07 -10.81 7.27
N ALA A 59 -7.90 -10.52 6.70
CA ALA A 59 -6.65 -10.52 7.44
C ALA A 59 -5.58 -9.59 6.85
N VAL A 60 -4.62 -9.23 7.69
CA VAL A 60 -3.36 -8.59 7.30
C VAL A 60 -2.45 -9.64 6.66
N ALA A 61 -1.86 -9.34 5.50
CA ALA A 61 -0.90 -10.21 4.83
C ALA A 61 0.54 -9.72 5.01
N GLU A 62 0.86 -8.55 4.46
CA GLU A 62 2.21 -7.98 4.53
C GLU A 62 2.18 -6.46 4.31
N ALA A 63 3.26 -5.77 4.66
CA ALA A 63 3.46 -4.37 4.34
C ALA A 63 4.94 -4.09 4.04
N TYR A 64 5.19 -3.24 3.06
CA TYR A 64 6.54 -2.87 2.66
C TYR A 64 6.58 -1.48 2.01
N ILE A 65 7.77 -0.86 2.04
CA ILE A 65 8.05 0.39 1.34
C ILE A 65 8.61 0.06 -0.04
N THR A 66 8.18 0.79 -1.06
CA THR A 66 8.76 0.77 -2.41
C THR A 66 9.32 2.14 -2.74
N ASP A 67 10.63 2.19 -3.01
CA ASP A 67 11.32 3.36 -3.54
C ASP A 67 11.46 3.22 -5.07
N LEU A 68 10.96 4.20 -5.81
CA LEU A 68 11.01 4.23 -7.27
C LEU A 68 11.76 5.48 -7.73
N THR A 69 12.82 5.28 -8.51
CA THR A 69 13.51 6.33 -9.25
C THR A 69 13.17 6.22 -10.73
N LYS A 70 12.58 7.27 -11.30
CA LYS A 70 12.25 7.36 -12.72
C LYS A 70 13.14 8.40 -13.38
N THR A 71 13.82 8.02 -14.46
CA THR A 71 14.56 8.93 -15.34
C THR A 71 13.85 9.01 -16.67
N ASP A 72 13.38 10.19 -17.03
CA ASP A 72 12.76 10.42 -18.33
C ASP A 72 13.87 10.56 -19.39
N VAL A 73 13.96 9.53 -20.24
CA VAL A 73 14.99 9.40 -21.30
C VAL A 73 14.55 10.08 -22.59
N VAL A 74 13.24 10.14 -22.85
CA VAL A 74 12.64 10.85 -23.98
C VAL A 74 11.42 11.59 -23.47
N GLU A 75 11.40 12.91 -23.65
CA GLU A 75 10.20 13.73 -23.46
C GLU A 75 9.58 13.97 -24.84
N LEU A 76 8.43 13.34 -25.09
CA LEU A 76 7.61 13.66 -26.26
C LEU A 76 6.79 14.90 -25.88
N LEU A 77 7.10 16.03 -26.53
CA LEU A 77 6.36 17.29 -26.42
C LEU A 77 4.98 17.20 -27.09
#